data_AF-A0A6L5JW87-F1
#
_entry.id   AF-A0A6L5JW87-F1
#
_cell.length_a   1.000
_cell.length_b   1.000
_cell.length_c   1.000
_cell.angle_alpha   90.00
_cell.angle_beta   90.00
_cell.angle_gamma   90.00
#
_symmetry.space_group_name_H-M   'P 1'
#
loop_
_entity.id
_entity.type
_entity.pdbx_description
1 polymer ?
#
loop_
_entity_poly.entity_id
_entity_poly.type
_entity_poly.pdbx_seq_one_letter_code
_entity_poly.pdbx_strand_id
1 'polypeptide(L)'
;MAIQFDTLRYVEKLKSAGISEAQAKAEAEALATAPGESASGLLATKDDITNIKIEMAEIKSELKLMKWMLVTIVAGVASLVVKAFF
;
A
#
# COMPACT_ATOMS: atom_id res chain seq x y z
N MET A 1 0.79 -4.75 10.07
CA MET A 1 2.08 -5.01 10.75
C MET A 1 2.34 -3.92 11.78
N ALA A 2 2.20 -4.21 13.07
CA ALA A 2 2.50 -3.25 14.13
C ALA A 2 4.01 -3.23 14.37
N ILE A 3 4.64 -2.05 14.28
CA ILE A 3 6.00 -1.88 14.78
C ILE A 3 5.89 -1.92 16.30
N GLN A 4 6.21 -3.06 16.91
CA GLN A 4 6.22 -3.21 18.36
C GLN A 4 7.38 -2.39 18.92
N PHE A 5 7.09 -1.28 19.60
CA PHE A 5 8.09 -0.52 20.33
C PHE A 5 8.42 -1.24 21.63
N ASP A 6 9.67 -1.70 21.77
CA ASP A 6 10.15 -2.37 22.98
C ASP A 6 10.53 -1.34 24.04
N THR A 7 9.53 -0.94 24.83
CA THR A 7 9.65 0.02 25.93
C THR A 7 10.72 -0.38 26.93
N LEU A 8 10.85 -1.68 27.25
CA LEU A 8 11.80 -2.16 28.24
C LEU A 8 13.25 -1.98 27.76
N ARG A 9 13.54 -2.47 26.55
CA ARG A 9 14.86 -2.33 25.94
C ARG A 9 15.24 -0.85 25.74
N TYR A 10 14.27 0.01 25.45
CA TYR A 10 14.50 1.46 25.34
C TYR A 10 14.88 2.07 26.70
N VAL A 11 14.13 1.76 27.77
CA VAL A 11 14.43 2.21 29.14
C VAL A 11 15.82 1.75 29.58
N GLU A 12 16.20 0.49 29.35
CA GLU A 12 17.53 -0.03 29.69
C GLU A 12 18.65 0.71 28.96
N LYS A 13 18.42 1.06 27.70
CA LYS A 13 19.38 1.83 26.91
C LYS A 13 19.55 3.25 27.43
N LEU A 14 18.47 3.92 27.85
CA LEU A 14 18.55 5.24 28.48
C LEU A 14 19.25 5.18 29.84
N LYS A 15 18.96 4.15 30.65
CA LYS A 15 19.63 3.93 31.94
C LYS A 15 21.13 3.70 31.78
N SER A 16 21.57 2.92 30.78
CA SER A 16 22.99 2.72 30.49
C SER A 16 23.69 3.98 29.95
N ALA A 17 22.93 4.93 29.39
CA ALA A 17 23.41 6.26 29.02
C ALA A 17 23.42 7.27 30.19
N GLY A 18 23.04 6.86 31.40
CA GLY A 18 23.05 7.71 32.59
C GLY A 18 21.75 8.49 32.84
N ILE A 19 20.68 8.22 32.09
CA ILE A 19 19.35 8.81 32.37
C ILE A 19 18.73 8.11 33.57
N SER A 20 18.09 8.90 34.44
CA SER A 20 17.38 8.37 35.61
C SER A 20 16.25 7.43 35.21
N GLU A 21 15.96 6.41 36.01
CA GLU A 21 14.90 5.45 35.70
C GLU A 21 13.53 6.10 35.53
N ALA A 22 13.23 7.13 36.32
CA ALA A 22 11.98 7.87 36.23
C ALA A 22 11.84 8.60 34.88
N GLN A 23 12.90 9.27 34.41
CA GLN A 23 12.90 9.94 33.11
C GLN A 23 12.90 8.93 31.97
N ALA A 24 13.69 7.86 32.08
CA ALA A 24 13.75 6.81 31.06
C ALA A 24 12.38 6.16 30.83
N LYS A 25 11.63 5.88 31.91
CA LYS A 25 10.26 5.37 31.82
C LYS A 25 9.29 6.38 31.19
N ALA A 26 9.35 7.64 31.61
CA ALA A 26 8.49 8.70 31.06
C ALA A 26 8.72 8.92 29.56
N GLU A 27 9.97 8.92 29.10
CA GLU A 27 10.31 9.03 27.67
C GLU A 27 9.84 7.81 26.87
N ALA A 28 10.02 6.61 27.43
CA ALA A 28 9.59 5.37 26.79
C ALA A 28 8.06 5.30 26.64
N GLU A 29 7.33 5.77 27.65
CA GLU A 29 5.87 5.81 27.65
C GLU A 29 5.34 6.85 26.63
N ALA A 30 5.91 8.05 26.59
CA ALA A 30 5.55 9.07 25.60
C ALA A 30 5.86 8.65 24.16
N LEU A 31 6.96 7.92 23.94
CA LEU A 31 7.33 7.42 22.61
C LEU A 31 6.55 6.16 22.21
N ALA A 32 6.00 5.40 23.16
CA ALA A 32 5.13 4.26 22.87
C ALA A 32 3.74 4.69 22.38
N THR A 33 3.25 5.84 22.84
CA THR A 33 1.93 6.37 22.48
C THR A 33 1.94 7.20 21.19
N ALA A 34 3.04 7.92 20.89
CA ALA A 34 3.14 8.76 19.69
C ALA A 34 2.94 8.05 18.33
N PRO A 35 3.46 6.82 18.10
CA PRO A 35 3.27 6.10 16.84
C PRO A 35 1.82 5.61 16.66
N GLY A 36 1.15 5.25 17.75
CA GLY A 36 -0.24 4.75 17.71
C GLY A 36 -1.23 5.82 17.27
N GLU A 37 -1.01 7.07 17.66
CA GLU A 37 -1.89 8.19 17.33
C GLU A 37 -1.60 8.82 15.95
N SER A 38 -0.33 8.81 15.50
CA SER A 38 0.06 9.47 14.24
C SER A 38 0.09 8.56 13.01
N ALA A 39 0.32 7.25 13.17
CA ALA A 39 0.58 6.36 12.04
C ALA A 39 -0.65 5.56 11.56
N SER A 40 -1.62 5.32 12.46
CA SER A 40 -2.65 4.29 12.26
C SER A 40 -3.69 4.60 11.18
N GLY A 41 -3.76 5.85 10.69
CA GLY A 41 -4.73 6.26 9.65
C GLY A 41 -4.14 7.03 8.47
N LEU A 42 -2.85 7.37 8.50
CA LEU A 42 -2.20 8.18 7.45
C LEU A 42 -1.32 7.35 6.51
N LEU A 43 -0.92 6.15 6.92
CA LEU A 43 0.01 5.32 6.17
C LEU A 43 -0.71 4.13 5.57
N ALA A 44 -0.68 4.03 4.23
CA ALA A 44 -1.09 2.81 3.54
C ALA A 44 -0.19 1.65 3.98
N THR A 45 -0.80 0.53 4.34
CA THR A 45 -0.09 -0.68 4.71
C THR A 45 0.44 -1.38 3.47
N LYS A 46 1.38 -2.32 3.67
CA LYS A 46 1.85 -3.19 2.58
C LYS A 46 0.70 -3.99 1.96
N ASP A 47 -0.29 -4.34 2.77
CA ASP A 47 -1.46 -5.09 2.33
C ASP A 47 -2.35 -4.22 1.44
N ASP A 48 -2.59 -2.96 1.82
CA ASP A 48 -3.32 -1.99 0.98
C ASP A 48 -2.67 -1.82 -0.39
N ILE A 49 -1.34 -1.64 -0.42
CA ILE A 49 -0.59 -1.51 -1.68
C ILE A 49 -0.68 -2.78 -2.52
N THR A 50 -0.65 -3.96 -1.87
CA THR A 50 -0.74 -5.25 -2.56
C THR A 50 -2.13 -5.44 -3.18
N ASN A 51 -3.18 -5.10 -2.44
CA ASN A 51 -4.56 -5.15 -2.94
C ASN A 51 -4.74 -4.23 -4.15
N ILE A 52 -4.28 -2.98 -4.08
CA ILE A 52 -4.32 -2.05 -5.22
C ILE A 52 -3.57 -2.59 -6.43
N LYS A 53 -2.42 -3.25 -6.25
CA LYS A 53 -1.66 -3.86 -7.36
C LYS A 53 -2.44 -4.99 -8.02
N ILE A 54 -3.16 -5.80 -7.24
CA ILE A 54 -4.00 -6.89 -7.75
C ILE A 54 -5.16 -6.30 -8.57
N GLU A 55 -5.91 -5.35 -8.01
CA GLU A 55 -7.01 -4.67 -8.72
C GLU A 55 -6.51 -3.99 -10.00
N MET A 56 -5.36 -3.33 -9.97
CA MET A 56 -4.75 -2.74 -11.16
C MET A 56 -4.37 -3.79 -12.21
N ALA A 57 -3.92 -4.98 -11.80
CA ALA A 57 -3.59 -6.05 -12.73
C ALA A 57 -4.85 -6.62 -13.40
N GLU A 58 -5.93 -6.78 -12.63
CA GLU A 58 -7.25 -7.20 -13.14
C GLU A 58 -7.79 -6.19 -14.15
N ILE A 59 -7.84 -4.90 -13.80
CA ILE A 59 -8.28 -3.82 -14.70
C ILE A 59 -7.45 -3.82 -15.99
N LYS A 60 -6.12 -3.97 -15.88
CA LYS A 60 -5.25 -4.03 -17.08
C LYS A 60 -5.56 -5.24 -17.97
N SER A 61 -5.89 -6.37 -17.37
CA SER A 61 -6.30 -7.58 -18.10
C SER A 61 -7.61 -7.34 -18.86
N GLU A 62 -8.63 -6.82 -18.17
CA GLU A 62 -9.93 -6.48 -18.77
C GLU A 62 -9.79 -5.46 -19.90
N LEU A 63 -9.02 -4.39 -19.69
CA LEU A 63 -8.75 -3.38 -20.72
C LEU A 63 -8.04 -3.98 -21.94
N LYS A 64 -7.13 -4.94 -21.75
CA LYS A 64 -6.47 -5.63 -22.86
C LYS A 64 -7.46 -6.46 -23.66
N LEU A 65 -8.35 -7.19 -22.99
CA LEU A 65 -9.41 -7.96 -23.66
C LEU A 65 -10.36 -7.04 -24.43
N MET A 66 -10.82 -5.95 -23.81
CA MET A 66 -11.65 -4.95 -24.48
C MET A 66 -10.99 -4.37 -25.73
N LYS A 67 -9.69 -4.06 -25.68
CA LYS A 67 -8.94 -3.57 -26.84
C LYS A 67 -8.95 -4.59 -27.99
N TRP A 68 -8.74 -5.87 -27.70
CA TRP A 68 -8.79 -6.92 -28.73
C TRP A 68 -10.18 -7.07 -29.32
N MET A 69 -11.24 -7.03 -28.50
CA MET A 69 -12.61 -7.03 -28.99
C MET A 69 -12.93 -5.83 -29.88
N LEU A 70 -12.45 -4.64 -29.52
CA LEU A 70 -12.65 -3.46 -30.34
C LEU A 70 -11.92 -3.61 -31.69
N VAL A 71 -10.69 -4.11 -31.69
CA VAL A 71 -9.94 -4.37 -32.93
C VAL A 71 -10.66 -5.39 -33.81
N THR A 72 -11.20 -6.48 -33.24
CA THR A 72 -11.93 -7.48 -34.04
C THR A 72 -13.23 -6.94 -34.61
N ILE A 73 -13.97 -6.12 -33.84
CA ILE A 73 -15.19 -5.45 -34.33
C ILE A 73 -14.84 -4.48 -35.46
N VAL A 74 -13.83 -3.63 -35.29
CA VAL A 74 -13.39 -2.66 -36.31
C VAL A 74 -12.96 -3.39 -37.58
N ALA A 75 -12.19 -4.48 -37.47
CA ALA A 75 -11.79 -5.29 -38.61
C ALA A 75 -12.99 -5.94 -39.30
N GLY A 76 -13.95 -6.46 -38.52
CA GLY A 76 -15.19 -7.03 -39.04
C GLY A 76 -16.01 -6.00 -39.84
N VAL A 77 -16.24 -4.83 -39.27
CA VAL A 77 -16.95 -3.73 -39.94
C VAL A 77 -16.20 -3.28 -41.20
N ALA A 78 -14.88 -3.09 -41.12
CA ALA A 78 -14.06 -2.71 -42.27
C ALA A 78 -14.17 -3.74 -43.41
N SER A 79 -14.18 -5.04 -43.11
CA SER A 79 -14.33 -6.09 -44.12
C SER A 79 -15.68 -6.02 -44.85
N LEU A 80 -16.76 -5.69 -44.14
CA LEU A 80 -18.08 -5.52 -44.73
C LEU A 80 -18.14 -4.30 -45.64
N VAL A 81 -17.52 -3.19 -45.22
CA VAL A 81 -17.42 -1.97 -46.03
C VAL A 81 -16.64 -2.25 -47.31
N VAL A 82 -15.48 -2.91 -47.23
CA VAL A 82 -14.71 -3.28 -48.42
C VAL A 82 -15.55 -4.11 -49.38
N LYS A 83 -16.21 -5.16 -48.89
CA LYS A 83 -17.07 -6.04 -49.70
C LYS A 83 -18.29 -5.33 -50.33
N ALA A 84 -18.80 -4.27 -49.69
CA ALA A 84 -19.98 -3.56 -50.17
C ALA A 84 -19.67 -2.52 -51.24
N PHE A 85 -18.45 -1.97 -51.26
CA PHE A 85 -18.09 -0.82 -52.10
C PHE A 85 -16.97 -1.08 -53.12
N PHE A 86 -16.24 -2.20 -53.02
CA PHE A 86 -15.17 -2.60 -53.95
C PHE A 86 -15.37 -4.05 -54.38
#